data_AF-A0A966TFX9-F1
#
_entry.id   AF-A0A966TFX9-F1
#
_cell.length_a   1.000
_cell.length_b   1.000
_cell.length_c   1.000
_cell.angle_alpha   90.00
_cell.angle_beta   90.00
_cell.angle_gamma   90.00
#
_symmetry.space_group_name_H-M   'P 1'
#
loop_
_entity.id
_entity.type
_entity.pdbx_description
1 polymer ?
#
loop_
_entity_poly.entity_id
_entity_poly.type
_entity_poly.pdbx_seq_one_letter_code
_entity_poly.pdbx_strand_id
1 'polypeptide(L)' 'MLDDRKTAILRAVVEEYIATAQPVGSAHIAGNRDFAVSSATVRNDMAALEREGYLMHPHT' A
#
# COMPACT_ATOMS: atom_id res chain seq x y z
N MET A 1 7.19 7.97 -10.51
CA MET A 1 7.59 6.81 -11.34
C MET A 1 7.38 5.59 -10.47
N LEU A 2 6.60 4.64 -10.96
CA LEU A 2 6.32 3.40 -10.26
C LEU A 2 7.59 2.53 -10.33
N ASP A 3 8.23 2.35 -9.18
CA ASP A 3 9.25 1.32 -9.03
C ASP A 3 8.58 -0.03 -8.72
N ASP A 4 9.35 -1.12 -8.80
CA ASP A 4 8.82 -2.48 -8.62
C ASP A 4 8.14 -2.66 -7.26
N ARG A 5 8.66 -2.02 -6.21
CA ARG A 5 8.10 -2.13 -4.85
C ARG A 5 6.79 -1.36 -4.74
N LYS A 6 6.73 -0.12 -5.21
CA LYS A 6 5.49 0.66 -5.25
C LYS A 6 4.41 -0.03 -6.09
N THR A 7 4.80 -0.66 -7.19
CA THR A 7 3.89 -1.44 -8.03
C THR A 7 3.32 -2.64 -7.26
N ALA A 8 4.19 -3.38 -6.56
CA ALA A 8 3.77 -4.50 -5.72
C ALA A 8 2.86 -4.06 -4.56
N ILE A 9 3.21 -2.96 -3.88
CA ILE A 9 2.39 -2.38 -2.79
C ILE A 9 1.02 -1.96 -3.33
N LEU A 10 0.97 -1.22 -4.44
CA LEU A 10 -0.29 -0.78 -5.04
C LEU A 10 -1.18 -1.97 -5.39
N ARG A 11 -0.60 -3.00 -6.01
CA ARG A 11 -1.31 -4.23 -6.36
C ARG A 11 -1.89 -4.92 -5.12
N ALA A 12 -1.07 -5.13 -4.09
CA ALA A 12 -1.51 -5.77 -2.85
C ALA A 12 -2.63 -4.99 -2.15
N VAL A 13 -2.56 -3.65 -2.15
CA VAL A 13 -3.62 -2.79 -1.60
C VAL A 13 -4.91 -2.94 -2.38
N VAL A 14 -4.86 -2.96 -3.72
CA VAL A 14 -6.05 -3.14 -4.57
C VAL A 14 -6.67 -4.52 -4.38
N GLU A 15 -5.86 -5.59 -4.36
CA GLU A 15 -6.34 -6.96 -4.17
C GLU A 15 -7.03 -7.12 -2.81
N GLU A 16 -6.42 -6.61 -1.74
CA GLU A 16 -7.00 -6.65 -0.40
C GLU A 16 -8.29 -5.82 -0.28
N TYR A 17 -8.31 -4.62 -0.88
CA TYR A 17 -9.50 -3.77 -0.89
C TYR A 17 -10.65 -4.43 -1.66
N ILE A 18 -10.39 -5.06 -2.80
CA ILE A 18 -11.41 -5.80 -3.55
C ILE A 18 -11.96 -6.98 -2.73
N ALA A 19 -11.09 -7.68 -1.99
CA ALA A 19 -11.50 -8.85 -1.21
C ALA A 19 -12.32 -8.49 0.04
N THR A 20 -12.01 -7.37 0.68
CA THR A 20 -12.58 -7.02 2.00
C THR A 20 -13.53 -5.83 1.98
N ALA A 21 -13.46 -4.98 0.94
CA ALA A 21 -14.07 -3.66 0.91
C ALA A 21 -13.69 -2.77 2.11
N GLN A 22 -12.54 -3.01 2.73
CA GLN A 22 -12.04 -2.25 3.88
C GLN A 22 -10.76 -1.47 3.54
N PRO A 23 -10.54 -0.28 4.14
CA PRO A 23 -9.28 0.44 3.99
C PRO A 23 -8.07 -0.41 4.42
N VAL A 24 -7.02 -0.40 3.60
CA VAL A 24 -5.84 -1.26 3.81
C VAL A 24 -4.71 -0.44 4.41
N GLY A 25 -4.21 -0.87 5.58
CA GLY A 25 -3.13 -0.18 6.28
C GLY A 25 -1.74 -0.74 5.96
N SER A 26 -0.71 0.11 6.11
CA SER A 26 0.69 -0.27 5.88
C SER A 26 1.18 -1.45 6.74
N ALA A 27 0.66 -1.60 7.97
CA ALA A 27 0.98 -2.73 8.85
C ALA A 27 0.47 -4.06 8.29
N HIS A 28 -0.71 -4.06 7.64
CA HIS A 28 -1.27 -5.24 6.99
C HIS A 28 -0.40 -5.68 5.81
N ILE A 29 -0.02 -4.72 4.95
CA ILE A 29 0.84 -4.99 3.79
C ILE A 29 2.24 -5.46 4.22
N ALA A 30 2.85 -4.80 5.22
CA ALA A 30 4.17 -5.20 5.73
C ALA A 30 4.16 -6.56 6.46
N GLY A 31 2.99 -7.03 6.91
CA GLY A 31 2.82 -8.37 7.46
C GLY A 31 2.79 -9.47 6.40
N ASN A 32 2.59 -9.13 5.12
CA ASN A 32 2.68 -10.09 4.03
C ASN A 32 4.15 -10.47 3.78
N ARG A 33 4.40 -11.78 3.67
CA ARG A 33 5.72 -12.39 3.43
C ARG A 33 6.40 -11.91 2.13
N ASP A 34 5.62 -11.35 1.21
CA ASP A 34 6.11 -10.79 -0.05
C ASP A 34 6.88 -9.47 0.14
N PHE A 35 6.72 -8.79 1.28
CA PHE A 35 7.38 -7.53 1.59
C PHE A 35 8.42 -7.68 2.70
N ALA A 36 9.71 -7.65 2.34
CA ALA A 36 10.83 -7.70 3.28
C ALA A 36 11.21 -6.31 3.86
N VAL A 37 10.21 -5.45 4.10
CA VAL A 37 10.42 -4.07 4.56
C VAL A 37 9.53 -3.73 5.74
N SER A 38 9.92 -2.72 6.51
CA SER A 38 9.15 -2.28 7.67
C SER A 38 7.80 -1.64 7.27
N SER A 39 6.84 -1.63 8.19
CA SER A 39 5.58 -0.90 8.02
C SER A 39 5.78 0.60 7.79
N ALA A 40 6.83 1.19 8.36
CA ALA A 40 7.20 2.60 8.11
C ALA A 40 7.64 2.82 6.65
N THR A 41 8.40 1.89 6.08
CA THR A 41 8.80 1.94 4.67
C THR A 41 7.59 1.82 3.76
N VAL A 42 6.69 0.87 4.03
CA VAL A 42 5.44 0.70 3.26
C VAL A 42 4.57 1.95 3.36
N ARG A 43 4.43 2.54 4.56
CA ARG A 43 3.68 3.79 4.75
C ARG A 43 4.23 4.91 3.89
N ASN A 44 5.55 5.05 3.79
CA ASN A 44 6.18 6.08 2.95
C ASN A 44 5.89 5.86 1.46
N ASP A 45 5.93 4.60 1.00
CA ASP A 45 5.61 4.26 -0.38
C ASP A 45 4.11 4.48 -0.68
N MET A 46 3.21 4.11 0.24
CA MET A 46 1.78 4.39 0.13
C MET A 46 1.49 5.90 0.09
N ALA A 47 2.19 6.71 0.90
CA ALA A 47 2.09 8.17 0.86
C ALA A 47 2.65 8.75 -0.44
N ALA A 48 3.62 8.10 -1.08
CA ALA A 48 4.08 8.47 -2.42
C ALA A 48 3.03 8.14 -3.48
N LEU A 49 2.42 6.94 -3.41
CA LEU A 49 1.33 6.53 -4.29
C LEU A 49 0.13 7.46 -4.17
N GLU A 50 -0.20 7.94 -2.97
CA GLU A 50 -1.26 8.93 -2.74
C GLU A 50 -0.96 10.27 -3.39
N ARG A 51 0.26 10.81 -3.19
CA ARG A 51 0.70 12.05 -3.86
C ARG A 51 0.71 11.93 -5.39
N GLU A 52 0.99 10.74 -5.89
CA GLU A 52 0.96 10.42 -7.33
C GLU A 52 -0.48 10.14 -7.84
N GLY A 53 -1.49 10.10 -6.96
CA GLY A 53 -2.91 9.93 -7.31
C GLY A 53 -3.39 8.49 -7.48
N TYR A 54 -2.57 7.49 -7.14
CA TYR A 54 -2.92 6.07 -7.25
C TYR A 54 -3.72 5.54 -6.07
N LEU A 55 -3.51 6.11 -4.88
CA LEU A 55 -4.22 5.78 -3.66
C LEU A 55 -4.89 7.03 -3.09
N MET A 56 -5.90 6.83 -2.26
CA MET A 56 -6.47 7.89 -1.44
C MET A 56 -6.80 7.37 -0.06
N HIS A 57 -6.61 8.20 0.96
CA HIS A 57 -7.05 7.90 2.31
C HIS A 57 -8.39 8.61 2.59
N PRO A 58 -9.51 7.87 2.76
CA PRO A 58 -10.79 8.48 3.04
C PRO A 58 -10.84 8.99 4.49
N HIS A 59 -10.48 10.27 4.67
CA HIS A 59 -10.39 10.97 5.96
C HIS A 59 -9.40 10.35 6.95
N THR A 60 -9.09 11.07 8.03
CA THR A 60 -8.12 10.64 9.06
C THR A 60 -8.83 10.00 10.25
#